data_AF-A0A2V5KFM4-F1
#
_entry.id   AF-A0A2V5KFM4-F1
#
_cell.length_a   1.000
_cell.length_b   1.000
_cell.length_c   1.000
_cell.angle_alpha   90.00
_cell.angle_beta   90.00
_cell.angle_gamma   90.00
#
_symmetry.space_group_name_H-M   'P 1'
#
loop_
_entity.id
_entity.type
_entity.pdbx_description
1 polymer ?
#
loop_
_entity_poly.entity_id
_entity_poly.type
_entity_poly.pdbx_seq_one_letter_code
_entity_poly.pdbx_strand_id
1 'polypeptide(L)'
;IRSGPTIYHTGDTDLFSDMALVSRFHKIDLMLVCIGDHFTMGPDRAAEAVKLVNPREVIPMHYGTFPILTGTPEAFERELKTRKSKAQLRVMKIGQMLTLDGS
;
A
#
# COMPACT_ATOMS: atom_id res chain seq x y z
N ILE A 1 17.87 -0.74 -9.17
CA ILE A 1 17.96 -1.23 -10.57
C ILE A 1 18.06 0.01 -11.45
N ARG A 2 19.05 0.12 -12.35
CA ARG A 2 19.12 1.28 -13.26
C ARG A 2 17.86 1.27 -14.14
N SER A 3 17.12 2.38 -14.17
CA SER A 3 15.83 2.51 -14.89
C SER A 3 14.76 1.48 -14.49
N GLY A 4 14.85 0.92 -13.29
CA GLY A 4 13.82 0.03 -12.74
C GLY A 4 12.75 0.80 -11.97
N PRO A 5 11.59 0.18 -11.70
CA PRO A 5 10.53 0.80 -10.91
C PRO A 5 11.00 1.11 -9.49
N THR A 6 10.44 2.16 -8.90
CA THR A 6 10.61 2.44 -7.46
C THR A 6 9.52 1.74 -6.66
N ILE A 7 9.94 0.80 -5.82
CA ILE A 7 9.04 0.01 -4.96
C ILE A 7 9.20 0.48 -3.52
N TYR A 8 8.08 0.81 -2.86
CA TYR A 8 8.05 1.10 -1.45
C TYR A 8 7.34 -0.01 -0.68
N HIS A 9 8.11 -0.76 0.12
CA HIS A 9 7.57 -1.73 1.07
C HIS A 9 7.41 -1.06 2.44
N THR A 10 6.17 -0.90 2.90
CA THR A 10 5.89 -0.21 4.18
C THR A 10 6.40 -0.97 5.40
N GLY A 11 6.52 -2.30 5.28
CA GLY A 11 6.77 -3.17 6.43
C GLY A 11 5.55 -3.24 7.33
N ASP A 12 5.77 -3.63 8.58
CA ASP A 12 4.74 -3.63 9.61
C ASP A 12 4.84 -2.32 10.39
N THR A 13 3.95 -1.40 10.06
CA THR A 13 3.95 -0.04 10.61
C THR A 13 2.52 0.46 10.75
N ASP A 14 2.34 1.54 11.51
CA ASP A 14 1.10 2.31 11.49
C ASP A 14 1.30 3.61 10.69
N LEU A 15 0.24 4.40 10.50
CA LEU A 15 0.31 5.70 9.84
C LEU A 15 1.18 6.67 10.66
N PHE A 16 2.16 7.29 10.00
CA PHE A 16 2.95 8.38 10.58
C PHE A 16 3.21 9.50 9.56
N SER A 17 3.41 10.73 10.04
CA SER A 17 3.51 11.93 9.20
C SER A 17 4.62 11.86 8.16
N ASP A 18 5.74 11.22 8.50
CA ASP A 18 6.95 11.23 7.66
C ASP A 18 6.80 10.35 6.41
N MET A 19 5.72 9.55 6.30
CA MET A 19 5.36 8.92 5.02
C MET A 19 5.18 9.96 3.90
N ALA A 20 4.79 11.20 4.23
CA ALA A 20 4.71 12.30 3.27
C ALA A 20 6.10 12.72 2.72
N LEU A 21 7.19 12.39 3.41
CA LEU A 21 8.54 12.68 2.93
C LEU A 21 8.94 11.76 1.77
N VAL A 22 8.39 10.54 1.71
CA VAL A 22 8.72 9.54 0.68
C VAL A 22 8.52 10.12 -0.73
N SER A 23 7.38 10.77 -0.96
CA SER A 23 7.02 11.36 -2.26
C SER A 23 7.86 12.58 -2.64
N ARG A 24 8.56 13.20 -1.67
CA ARG A 24 9.47 14.33 -1.92
C ARG A 24 10.81 13.89 -2.52
N PHE A 25 11.25 12.67 -2.22
CA PHE A 25 12.53 12.15 -2.67
C PHE A 25 12.39 11.20 -3.85
N HIS A 26 11.27 10.49 -3.94
CA HIS A 26 11.05 9.49 -4.98
C HIS A 26 9.61 9.48 -5.48
N LYS A 27 9.44 9.30 -6.79
CA LYS A 27 8.16 8.91 -7.38
C LYS A 27 7.97 7.41 -7.15
N ILE A 28 6.91 7.02 -6.45
CA ILE A 28 6.65 5.61 -6.12
C ILE A 28 5.78 4.97 -7.20
N ASP A 29 6.32 3.98 -7.90
CA ASP A 29 5.58 3.24 -8.93
C ASP A 29 4.67 2.19 -8.31
N LEU A 30 5.16 1.52 -7.25
CA LEU A 30 4.43 0.49 -6.53
C LEU A 30 4.65 0.64 -5.02
N MET A 31 3.56 0.65 -4.26
CA MET A 31 3.59 0.61 -2.80
C MET A 31 2.94 -0.69 -2.29
N LEU A 32 3.71 -1.46 -1.50
CA LEU A 32 3.22 -2.62 -0.75
C LEU A 32 2.79 -2.12 0.64
N VAL A 33 1.49 -2.16 0.91
CA VAL A 33 0.87 -1.50 2.08
C VAL A 33 0.23 -2.52 3.01
N CYS A 34 0.65 -2.57 4.27
CA CYS A 34 0.01 -3.40 5.27
C CYS A 34 -1.41 -2.89 5.58
N ILE A 35 -2.37 -3.81 5.70
CA ILE A 35 -3.78 -3.48 5.98
C ILE A 35 -4.37 -4.37 7.09
N GLY A 36 -3.54 -4.87 8.00
CA GLY A 36 -3.92 -5.87 9.02
C GLY A 36 -4.61 -5.33 10.27
N ASP A 37 -4.60 -4.01 10.49
CA ASP A 37 -5.19 -3.28 11.62
C ASP A 37 -4.60 -3.51 13.02
N HIS A 38 -4.52 -4.75 13.52
CA HIS A 38 -4.18 -4.98 14.93
C HIS A 38 -2.71 -4.68 15.28
N PHE A 39 -1.77 -5.09 14.41
CA PHE A 39 -0.33 -4.85 14.58
C PHE A 39 0.23 -3.84 13.57
N THR A 40 -0.59 -3.42 12.61
CA THR A 40 -0.21 -2.58 11.46
C THR A 40 -1.33 -1.61 11.12
N MET A 41 -1.20 -0.83 10.06
CA MET A 41 -2.31 -0.02 9.56
C MET A 41 -3.54 -0.88 9.28
N GLY A 42 -4.72 -0.39 9.68
CA GLY A 42 -5.99 -0.86 9.16
C GLY A 42 -6.30 -0.22 7.80
N PRO A 43 -7.35 -0.67 7.09
CA PRO A 43 -7.73 -0.14 5.78
C PRO A 43 -7.84 1.39 5.69
N ASP A 44 -8.38 2.03 6.73
CA ASP A 44 -8.56 3.49 6.81
C ASP A 44 -7.21 4.23 6.89
N ARG A 45 -6.35 3.81 7.83
CA ARG A 45 -5.01 4.38 8.04
C ARG A 45 -4.10 4.11 6.83
N ALA A 46 -4.21 2.92 6.23
CA ALA A 46 -3.50 2.58 5.00
C ALA A 46 -3.91 3.47 3.82
N ALA A 47 -5.19 3.81 3.68
CA ALA A 47 -5.64 4.70 2.62
C ALA A 47 -5.14 6.14 2.81
N GLU A 48 -4.99 6.61 4.06
CA GLU A 48 -4.33 7.90 4.33
C GLU A 48 -2.83 7.84 4.02
N ALA A 49 -2.14 6.74 4.36
CA ALA A 49 -0.74 6.54 3.98
C ALA A 49 -0.55 6.59 2.46
N VAL A 50 -1.44 5.96 1.69
CA VAL A 50 -1.44 6.02 0.22
C VAL A 50 -1.62 7.46 -0.27
N LYS A 51 -2.46 8.27 0.38
CA LYS A 51 -2.62 9.69 0.03
C LYS A 51 -1.34 10.51 0.30
N LEU A 52 -0.64 10.26 1.39
CA LEU A 52 0.63 10.94 1.72
C LEU A 52 1.76 10.55 0.75
N VAL A 53 1.86 9.27 0.41
CA VAL A 53 2.91 8.73 -0.47
C VAL A 53 2.59 8.97 -1.96
N ASN A 54 1.32 9.05 -2.32
CA ASN A 54 0.81 9.23 -3.68
C ASN A 54 1.46 8.27 -4.72
N PRO A 55 1.43 6.94 -4.50
CA PRO A 55 1.99 5.96 -5.44
C PRO A 55 1.11 5.78 -6.68
N ARG A 56 1.68 5.27 -7.77
CA ARG A 56 0.91 4.91 -8.99
C ARG A 56 0.03 3.68 -8.77
N GLU A 57 0.57 2.63 -8.16
CA GLU A 57 -0.13 1.38 -7.87
C GLU A 57 0.08 0.98 -6.41
N VAL A 58 -0.91 0.32 -5.81
CA VAL A 58 -0.87 -0.22 -4.45
C VAL A 58 -1.23 -1.70 -4.43
N ILE A 59 -0.50 -2.46 -3.64
CA ILE A 59 -0.82 -3.87 -3.35
C ILE A 59 -0.98 -4.01 -1.84
N PRO A 60 -2.18 -4.39 -1.34
CA PRO A 60 -2.38 -4.65 0.07
C PRO A 60 -1.65 -5.94 0.48
N MET A 61 -1.09 -5.94 1.69
CA MET A 61 -0.42 -7.08 2.30
C MET A 61 -0.70 -7.15 3.81
N HIS A 62 -0.14 -8.16 4.48
CA HIS A 62 -0.23 -8.34 5.93
C HIS A 62 -1.68 -8.34 6.48
N TYR A 63 -2.57 -9.10 5.83
CA TYR A 63 -3.96 -9.29 6.25
C TYR A 63 -4.42 -10.73 6.11
N GLY A 64 -5.44 -11.12 6.86
CA GLY A 64 -6.11 -12.42 6.71
C GLY A 64 -5.26 -13.67 7.03
N THR A 65 -4.02 -13.51 7.49
CA THR A 65 -3.16 -14.65 7.89
C THR A 65 -3.50 -15.17 9.28
N PHE A 66 -4.07 -14.32 10.15
CA PHE A 66 -4.56 -14.69 11.48
C PHE A 66 -5.94 -14.07 11.72
N PRO A 67 -6.81 -14.69 12.54
CA PRO A 67 -8.15 -14.15 12.83
C PRO A 67 -8.17 -12.72 13.37
N ILE A 68 -7.10 -12.30 14.04
CA ILE A 68 -6.97 -10.95 14.62
C ILE A 68 -6.63 -9.87 13.57
N LEU A 69 -6.20 -10.26 12.37
CA LEU A 69 -5.91 -9.34 11.28
C LEU A 69 -7.16 -9.11 10.45
N THR A 70 -7.99 -8.18 10.90
CA THR A 70 -9.38 -7.99 10.45
C THR A 70 -9.53 -7.19 9.16
N GLY A 71 -8.50 -6.45 8.73
CA GLY A 71 -8.60 -5.65 7.52
C GLY A 71 -8.70 -6.50 6.26
N THR A 72 -9.39 -5.97 5.25
CA THR A 72 -9.63 -6.67 3.98
C THR A 72 -9.37 -5.78 2.77
N PRO A 73 -9.04 -6.36 1.60
CA PRO A 73 -8.87 -5.61 0.36
C PRO A 73 -10.12 -4.80 -0.02
N GLU A 74 -11.32 -5.30 0.26
CA GLU A 74 -12.59 -4.62 -0.05
C GLU A 74 -12.79 -3.39 0.82
N ALA A 75 -12.47 -3.50 2.12
CA ALA A 75 -12.47 -2.36 3.01
C ALA A 75 -11.44 -1.32 2.55
N PHE A 76 -10.24 -1.77 2.18
CA PHE A 76 -9.18 -0.88 1.71
C PHE A 76 -9.56 -0.17 0.41
N GLU A 77 -10.16 -0.89 -0.56
CA GLU A 77 -10.67 -0.30 -1.80
C GLU A 77 -11.71 0.79 -1.53
N ARG A 78 -12.63 0.55 -0.59
CA ARG A 78 -13.63 1.56 -0.19
C ARG A 78 -12.95 2.81 0.38
N GLU A 79 -11.96 2.65 1.24
CA GLU A 79 -11.25 3.78 1.84
C GLU A 79 -10.42 4.58 0.83
N LEU A 80 -9.79 3.90 -0.15
CA LEU A 80 -9.14 4.53 -1.29
C LEU A 80 -10.11 5.39 -2.11
N LYS A 81 -11.32 4.86 -2.38
CA LYS A 81 -12.38 5.58 -3.11
C LYS A 81 -12.91 6.78 -2.34
N THR A 82 -13.18 6.62 -1.04
CA THR A 82 -13.62 7.72 -0.15
C THR A 82 -12.63 8.88 -0.17
N ARG A 83 -11.33 8.58 -0.18
CA ARG A 83 -10.25 9.58 -0.24
C ARG A 83 -9.92 10.08 -1.65
N LYS A 84 -10.64 9.62 -2.68
CA LYS A 84 -10.39 9.96 -4.09
C LYS A 84 -8.94 9.66 -4.51
N SER A 85 -8.37 8.57 -3.99
CA SER A 85 -7.03 8.13 -4.38
C SER A 85 -7.00 7.85 -5.89
N LYS A 86 -5.90 8.23 -6.53
CA LYS A 86 -5.62 7.92 -7.94
C LYS A 86 -4.81 6.62 -8.10
N ALA A 87 -4.34 6.04 -6.99
CA ALA A 87 -3.56 4.82 -7.02
C ALA A 87 -4.42 3.65 -7.51
N GLN A 88 -3.87 2.85 -8.42
CA GLN A 88 -4.51 1.64 -8.90
C GLN A 88 -4.38 0.55 -7.83
N LEU A 89 -5.49 -0.03 -7.39
CA LEU A 89 -5.46 -1.17 -6.48
C LEU A 89 -5.21 -2.46 -7.26
N ARG A 90 -4.16 -3.21 -6.88
CA ARG A 90 -3.90 -4.56 -7.37
C ARG A 90 -3.90 -5.53 -6.19
N VAL A 91 -4.92 -6.37 -6.11
CA VAL A 91 -4.96 -7.46 -5.11
C VAL A 91 -4.23 -8.67 -5.66
N MET A 92 -3.27 -9.21 -4.91
CA MET A 92 -2.48 -10.38 -5.30
C MET A 92 -2.77 -11.59 -4.42
N LYS A 93 -2.60 -12.79 -4.97
CA LYS A 93 -2.63 -14.05 -4.23
C LYS A 93 -1.24 -14.43 -3.73
N ILE A 94 -1.16 -15.15 -2.61
CA ILE A 94 0.10 -15.71 -2.11
C ILE A 94 0.71 -16.62 -3.19
N GLY A 95 1.99 -16.42 -3.48
CA GLY A 95 2.72 -17.14 -4.52
C GLY A 95 2.52 -16.61 -5.95
N GLN A 96 1.65 -15.62 -6.16
CA GLN A 96 1.51 -14.96 -7.46
C GLN A 96 2.76 -14.13 -7.78
N MET A 97 3.27 -14.27 -9.00
CA MET A 97 4.37 -13.43 -9.50
C MET A 97 3.83 -12.19 -10.22
N LEU A 98 4.54 -11.08 -10.08
CA LEU A 98 4.30 -9.83 -10.78
C LEU A 98 5.58 -9.40 -11.50
N THR A 99 5.48 -9.18 -12.81
CA THR A 99 6.53 -8.52 -13.59
C THR A 99 6.21 -7.03 -13.65
N LEU A 100 7.20 -6.20 -13.34
CA LEU A 100 7.10 -4.75 -13.47
C LEU A 100 8.02 -4.29 -14.59
N ASP A 101 7.47 -3.60 -15.56
CA ASP A 101 8.25 -2.96 -16.61
C ASP A 101 8.96 -1.72 -16.04
N GLY A 102 10.16 -1.44 -16.55
CA GLY A 102 10.88 -0.21 -16.22
C GLY A 102 10.10 1.03 -16.66
N SER A 103 10.23 2.11 -15.90
CA SER A 103 9.68 3.43 -16.23
C SER A 103 10.43 4.09 -17.38
#